data_AF-A0A6J1W744-F1
#
_entry.id   AF-A0A6J1W744-F1
#
_cell.length_a   1.000
_cell.length_b   1.000
_cell.length_c   1.000
_cell.angle_alpha   90.00
_cell.angle_beta   90.00
_cell.angle_gamma   90.00
#
_symmetry.space_group_name_H-M   'P 1'
#
loop_
_entity.id
_entity.type
_entity.pdbx_description
1 polymer ?
#
loop_
_entity_poly.entity_id
_entity_poly.type
_entity_poly.pdbx_seq_one_letter_code
_entity_poly.pdbx_strand_id
1 'polypeptide(L)'
;MVEKCGQLNKTKIAEGGRKLRKCWASSWLVLAGNSLMFYKDPKVTAAWTPSGSRPESSVDLRGARIEWARDLSSKRNVIYFRTVTGNEYLLQSDNEAVSQDWYQAIKGVIHRLVNQVFGCRLEALCQREGGTIPRFVQQCVEAVEQRGLDADGLYRVNGNLAIIQKLRFIVDH
;
A
#
# COMPACT_ATOMS: atom_id res chain seq x y z
N MET A 1 9.31 6.64 5.37
CA MET A 1 10.58 6.51 4.62
C MET A 1 10.24 6.29 3.15
N VAL A 2 10.89 6.98 2.22
CA VAL A 2 10.69 6.74 0.79
C VAL A 2 11.45 5.47 0.41
N GLU A 3 10.78 4.54 -0.27
CA GLU A 3 11.37 3.27 -0.70
C GLU A 3 11.93 3.37 -2.12
N LYS A 4 11.23 4.08 -3.00
CA LYS A 4 11.63 4.27 -4.40
C LYS A 4 10.99 5.51 -4.99
N CYS A 5 11.69 6.19 -5.90
CA CYS A 5 11.08 7.21 -6.74
C CYS A 5 11.70 7.18 -8.15
N GLY A 6 10.97 7.73 -9.13
CA GLY A 6 11.42 7.77 -10.52
C GLY A 6 10.28 7.94 -11.51
N GLN A 7 10.63 8.20 -12.76
CA GLN A 7 9.68 8.49 -13.83
C GLN A 7 9.20 7.19 -14.50
N LEU A 8 7.88 7.08 -14.73
CA LEU A 8 7.25 6.06 -15.56
C LEU A 8 6.12 6.67 -16.38
N ASN A 9 5.77 6.02 -17.50
CA ASN A 9 4.49 6.27 -18.15
C ASN A 9 3.39 5.56 -17.36
N LYS A 10 2.30 6.28 -17.07
CA LYS A 10 1.10 5.73 -16.42
C LYS A 10 -0.15 5.92 -17.26
N THR A 11 -1.13 5.04 -17.08
CA THR A 11 -2.53 5.32 -17.40
C THR A 11 -3.42 4.67 -16.34
N LYS A 12 -4.51 5.35 -15.96
CA LYS A 12 -5.58 4.75 -15.17
C LYS A 12 -6.58 4.10 -16.12
N ILE A 13 -7.00 2.87 -15.85
CA ILE A 13 -7.92 2.11 -16.71
C ILE A 13 -9.24 1.75 -16.01
N ALA A 14 -9.31 1.90 -14.69
CA ALA A 14 -10.57 1.89 -13.96
C ALA A 14 -10.52 2.79 -12.72
N GLU A 15 -11.67 3.34 -12.33
CA GLU A 15 -11.89 4.08 -11.09
C GLU A 15 -13.16 3.58 -10.41
N GLY A 16 -13.04 3.05 -9.19
CA GLY A 16 -14.18 2.45 -8.50
C GLY A 16 -14.84 1.30 -9.27
N GLY A 17 -14.07 0.57 -10.10
CA GLY A 17 -14.59 -0.47 -11.00
C GLY A 17 -15.18 0.03 -12.33
N ARG A 18 -15.33 1.35 -12.53
CA ARG A 18 -15.75 1.92 -13.81
C ARG A 18 -14.57 2.00 -14.77
N LYS A 19 -14.68 1.36 -15.94
CA LYS A 19 -13.64 1.39 -17.00
C LYS A 19 -13.42 2.81 -17.53
N LEU A 20 -12.15 3.16 -17.74
CA LEU A 20 -11.70 4.43 -18.29
C LEU A 20 -10.97 4.20 -19.62
N ARG A 21 -11.04 5.19 -20.52
CA ARG A 21 -10.23 5.20 -21.73
C ARG A 21 -8.76 5.39 -21.35
N LYS A 22 -7.87 4.57 -21.92
CA LYS A 22 -6.42 4.69 -21.72
C LYS A 22 -5.94 6.06 -22.19
N CYS A 23 -5.23 6.77 -21.32
CA CYS A 23 -4.59 8.06 -21.58
C CYS A 23 -3.21 8.02 -20.94
N TRP A 24 -2.19 7.67 -21.74
CA TRP A 24 -0.82 7.55 -21.27
C TRP A 24 -0.22 8.93 -21.00
N ALA A 25 0.37 9.11 -19.83
CA ALA A 25 1.09 10.32 -19.46
C ALA A 25 2.36 9.95 -18.67
N SER A 26 3.41 10.74 -18.84
CA SER A 26 4.59 10.65 -17.98
C SER A 26 4.23 11.12 -16.56
N SER A 27 4.76 10.43 -15.56
CA SER A 27 4.54 10.76 -14.15
C SER A 27 5.75 10.40 -13.32
N TRP A 28 6.04 11.26 -12.35
CA TRP A 28 7.00 10.94 -11.31
C TRP A 28 6.31 10.14 -10.21
N LEU A 29 6.74 8.90 -10.02
CA LEU A 29 6.19 8.00 -9.02
C LEU A 29 7.03 8.05 -7.76
N VAL A 30 6.36 7.95 -6.62
CA VAL A 30 7.01 7.79 -5.30
C VAL A 30 6.32 6.65 -4.56
N LEU A 31 7.08 5.62 -4.23
CA LEU A 31 6.68 4.52 -3.37
C LEU A 31 7.17 4.83 -1.95
N ALA A 32 6.26 5.00 -0.99
CA ALA A 32 6.61 5.28 0.40
C ALA A 32 5.59 4.68 1.36
N GLY A 33 6.08 3.86 2.31
CA GLY A 33 5.21 3.12 3.23
C GLY A 33 4.20 2.28 2.46
N ASN A 34 2.91 2.54 2.69
CA ASN A 34 1.83 1.77 2.08
C ASN A 34 1.30 2.40 0.79
N SER A 35 1.87 3.52 0.35
CA SER A 35 1.30 4.35 -0.71
C SER A 35 2.19 4.40 -1.94
N LEU A 36 1.53 4.33 -3.10
CA LEU A 36 2.11 4.74 -4.38
C LEU A 36 1.51 6.08 -4.78
N MET A 37 2.36 7.09 -4.90
CA MET A 37 1.96 8.46 -5.22
C MET A 37 2.41 8.84 -6.61
N PHE A 38 1.56 9.58 -7.31
CA PHE A 38 1.79 10.06 -8.66
C PHE A 38 1.87 11.59 -8.64
N TYR A 39 2.99 12.12 -9.13
CA TYR A 39 3.21 13.55 -9.27
C TYR A 39 3.26 13.92 -10.75
N LYS A 40 2.98 15.20 -11.02
CA LYS A 40 3.33 15.83 -12.30
C LYS A 40 4.81 15.63 -12.53
N ASP A 41 5.17 15.40 -13.79
CA ASP A 41 6.56 15.38 -14.20
C ASP A 41 7.23 16.71 -13.75
N PRO A 42 8.25 16.67 -12.88
CA PRO A 42 8.97 17.86 -12.47
C PRO A 42 9.76 18.34 -13.68
N LYS A 43 9.12 19.19 -14.51
CA LYS A 43 9.81 19.94 -15.55
C LYS A 43 10.84 20.86 -14.87
N VAL A 44 12.08 20.36 -14.78
CA VAL A 44 13.34 21.10 -14.61
C VAL A 44 13.25 22.28 -13.64
N THR A 45 13.19 22.00 -12.34
CA THR A 45 13.71 22.94 -11.33
C THR A 45 14.43 22.13 -10.27
N ALA A 46 15.72 22.42 -10.07
CA ALA A 46 16.67 21.70 -9.22
C ALA A 46 16.33 21.66 -7.71
N ALA A 47 15.12 22.03 -7.31
CA ALA A 47 14.67 22.11 -5.93
C ALA A 47 13.33 21.35 -5.68
N TRP A 48 12.90 20.46 -6.58
CA TRP A 48 11.68 19.68 -6.34
C TRP A 48 11.93 18.58 -5.31
N THR A 49 11.22 18.65 -4.18
CA THR A 49 11.17 17.56 -3.20
C THR A 49 9.75 16.99 -3.13
N PRO A 50 9.57 15.66 -3.00
CA PRO A 50 8.26 15.07 -2.76
C PRO A 50 7.56 15.67 -1.52
N SER A 51 8.33 16.10 -0.53
CA SER A 51 7.83 16.72 0.70
C SER A 51 7.20 18.11 0.48
N GLY A 52 7.59 18.83 -0.58
CA GLY A 52 7.16 20.20 -0.86
C GLY A 52 6.04 20.33 -1.91
N SER A 53 5.56 19.22 -2.49
CA SER A 53 4.54 19.25 -3.54
C SER A 53 3.42 18.26 -3.26
N ARG A 54 2.18 18.61 -3.64
CA ARG A 54 1.02 17.73 -3.48
C ARG A 54 0.95 16.74 -4.65
N PRO A 55 0.81 15.42 -4.40
CA PRO A 55 0.62 14.45 -5.48
C PRO A 55 -0.68 14.71 -6.24
N GLU A 56 -0.68 14.44 -7.55
CA GLU A 56 -1.90 14.46 -8.37
C GLU A 56 -2.90 13.41 -7.88
N SER A 57 -2.38 12.25 -7.50
CA SER A 57 -3.14 11.17 -6.92
C SER A 57 -2.24 10.30 -6.08
N SER A 58 -2.85 9.64 -5.08
CA SER A 58 -2.19 8.65 -4.23
C SER A 58 -3.09 7.44 -4.13
N VAL A 59 -2.49 6.26 -4.10
CA VAL A 59 -3.20 5.01 -3.90
C VAL A 59 -2.57 4.21 -2.79
N ASP A 60 -3.44 3.57 -2.01
CA ASP A 60 -3.06 2.61 -1.00
C ASP A 60 -2.86 1.22 -1.62
N LEU A 61 -1.71 0.62 -1.33
CA LEU A 61 -1.31 -0.69 -1.84
C LEU A 61 -1.74 -1.85 -0.94
N ARG A 62 -2.34 -1.59 0.24
CA ARG A 62 -2.86 -2.65 1.11
C ARG A 62 -3.91 -3.48 0.35
N GLY A 63 -3.67 -4.79 0.25
CA GLY A 63 -4.53 -5.72 -0.48
C GLY A 63 -4.56 -5.51 -1.99
N ALA A 64 -3.69 -4.66 -2.56
CA ALA A 64 -3.59 -4.49 -4.00
C ALA A 64 -3.06 -5.78 -4.67
N ARG A 65 -3.43 -5.97 -5.93
CA ARG A 65 -2.90 -7.04 -6.80
C ARG A 65 -1.98 -6.42 -7.84
N ILE A 66 -0.89 -7.10 -8.17
CA ILE A 66 0.08 -6.67 -9.20
C ILE A 66 0.43 -7.84 -10.10
N GLU A 67 0.45 -7.60 -11.41
CA GLU A 67 0.65 -8.61 -12.45
C GLU A 67 1.32 -7.96 -13.69
N TRP A 68 1.88 -8.76 -14.60
CA TRP A 68 2.33 -8.25 -15.90
C TRP A 68 1.13 -8.13 -16.85
N ALA A 69 0.99 -6.98 -17.50
CA ALA A 69 -0.21 -6.59 -18.25
C ALA A 69 -0.23 -7.13 -19.69
N ARG A 70 -0.04 -8.45 -19.86
CA ARG A 70 0.16 -9.11 -21.16
C ARG A 70 -0.97 -8.84 -22.15
N ASP A 71 -2.22 -8.85 -21.69
CA ASP A 71 -3.42 -8.70 -22.53
C ASP A 71 -4.11 -7.34 -22.39
N LEU A 72 -3.52 -6.42 -21.61
CA LEU A 72 -4.12 -5.11 -21.33
C LEU A 72 -3.45 -3.98 -22.11
N SER A 73 -2.35 -4.23 -22.80
CA SER A 73 -1.63 -3.21 -23.58
C SER A 73 -0.82 -3.86 -24.69
N SER A 74 -0.70 -3.17 -25.83
CA SER A 74 0.24 -3.55 -26.89
C SER A 74 1.67 -3.08 -26.62
N LYS A 75 1.89 -2.23 -25.60
CA LYS A 75 3.23 -1.81 -25.18
C LYS A 75 3.93 -2.96 -24.43
N ARG A 76 5.24 -3.08 -24.62
CA ARG A 76 6.10 -3.98 -23.83
C ARG A 76 6.32 -3.44 -22.42
N ASN A 77 6.70 -4.33 -21.50
CA ASN A 77 7.12 -4.00 -20.14
C ASN A 77 6.04 -3.23 -19.35
N VAL A 78 4.78 -3.65 -19.51
CA VAL A 78 3.65 -3.00 -18.84
C VAL A 78 3.30 -3.76 -17.57
N ILE A 79 3.34 -3.07 -16.44
CA ILE A 79 2.89 -3.54 -15.14
C ILE A 79 1.42 -3.17 -15.00
N TYR A 80 0.60 -4.10 -14.55
CA TYR A 80 -0.77 -3.86 -14.13
C TYR A 80 -0.85 -3.96 -12.60
N PHE A 81 -1.58 -3.04 -11.97
CA PHE A 81 -1.99 -3.24 -10.59
C PHE A 81 -3.40 -2.73 -10.34
N ARG A 82 -4.07 -3.37 -9.37
CA ARG A 82 -5.42 -3.06 -8.93
C ARG A 82 -5.45 -2.89 -7.42
N THR A 83 -6.06 -1.79 -6.98
CA THR A 83 -6.31 -1.48 -5.57
C THR A 83 -7.63 -2.10 -5.09
N VAL A 84 -7.79 -2.27 -3.78
CA VAL A 84 -9.04 -2.75 -3.14
C VAL A 84 -10.24 -1.81 -3.36
N THR A 85 -9.97 -0.53 -3.62
CA THR A 85 -10.98 0.47 -3.96
C THR A 85 -11.43 0.39 -5.42
N GLY A 86 -10.91 -0.57 -6.19
CA GLY A 86 -11.29 -0.78 -7.59
C GLY A 86 -10.62 0.19 -8.56
N ASN A 87 -9.56 0.89 -8.15
CA ASN A 87 -8.71 1.63 -9.08
C ASN A 87 -7.71 0.69 -9.74
N GLU A 88 -7.60 0.78 -11.06
CA GLU A 88 -6.72 -0.05 -11.89
C GLU A 88 -5.79 0.84 -12.72
N TYR A 89 -4.52 0.48 -12.76
CA TYR A 89 -3.47 1.27 -13.41
C TYR A 89 -2.56 0.37 -14.26
N LEU A 90 -2.03 0.97 -15.32
CA LEU A 90 -0.93 0.43 -16.09
C LEU A 90 0.28 1.35 -15.94
N LEU A 91 1.45 0.79 -15.66
CA LEU A 91 2.74 1.49 -15.59
C LEU A 91 3.69 0.91 -16.63
N GLN A 92 4.51 1.74 -17.26
CA GLN A 92 5.38 1.30 -18.35
C GLN A 92 6.68 2.11 -18.41
N SER A 93 7.78 1.42 -18.71
CA SER A 93 9.03 2.00 -19.22
C SER A 93 9.47 1.25 -20.48
N ASP A 94 10.14 1.94 -21.40
CA ASP A 94 10.83 1.33 -22.54
C ASP A 94 12.06 0.53 -22.08
N ASN A 95 12.63 0.86 -20.93
CA ASN A 95 13.67 0.09 -20.27
C ASN A 95 13.06 -1.06 -19.45
N GLU A 96 13.38 -2.31 -19.85
CA GLU A 96 12.90 -3.53 -19.20
C GLU A 96 13.40 -3.62 -17.75
N ALA A 97 14.68 -3.30 -17.49
CA ALA A 97 15.24 -3.35 -16.15
C ALA A 97 14.54 -2.37 -15.20
N VAL A 98 14.19 -1.17 -15.68
CA VAL A 98 13.41 -0.19 -14.90
C VAL A 98 12.02 -0.74 -14.58
N SER A 99 11.34 -1.35 -15.54
CA SER A 99 10.02 -1.94 -15.33
C SER A 99 10.08 -3.13 -14.36
N GLN A 100 11.07 -4.00 -14.52
CA GLN A 100 11.29 -5.14 -13.63
C GLN A 100 11.56 -4.68 -12.19
N ASP A 101 12.42 -3.69 -11.99
CA ASP A 101 12.76 -3.14 -10.69
C ASP A 101 11.54 -2.49 -10.00
N TRP A 102 10.74 -1.70 -10.75
CA TRP A 102 9.48 -1.18 -10.23
C TRP A 102 8.45 -2.26 -9.89
N TYR A 103 8.35 -3.31 -10.71
CA TYR A 103 7.47 -4.45 -10.43
C TYR A 103 7.86 -5.12 -9.11
N GLN A 104 9.16 -5.40 -8.90
CA GLN A 104 9.63 -6.03 -7.67
C GLN A 104 9.44 -5.12 -6.46
N ALA A 105 9.71 -3.82 -6.57
CA ALA A 105 9.52 -2.87 -5.47
C ALA A 105 8.05 -2.80 -5.02
N ILE A 106 7.11 -2.63 -5.96
CA ILE A 106 5.68 -2.56 -5.63
C ILE A 106 5.19 -3.92 -5.11
N LYS A 107 5.61 -5.03 -5.73
CA LYS A 107 5.27 -6.39 -5.27
C LYS A 107 5.78 -6.65 -3.85
N GLY A 108 6.99 -6.21 -3.53
CA GLY A 108 7.59 -6.34 -2.20
C GLY A 108 6.83 -5.55 -1.13
N VAL A 109 6.38 -4.32 -1.45
CA VAL A 109 5.49 -3.56 -0.57
C VAL A 109 4.18 -4.30 -0.36
N ILE A 110 3.47 -4.67 -1.44
CA ILE A 110 2.19 -5.39 -1.36
C ILE A 110 2.35 -6.65 -0.49
N HIS A 111 3.39 -7.45 -0.72
CA HIS A 111 3.64 -8.68 0.03
C HIS A 111 3.83 -8.43 1.53
N ARG A 112 4.60 -7.40 1.93
CA ARG A 112 4.75 -7.03 3.35
C ARG A 112 3.44 -6.56 3.97
N LEU A 113 2.57 -5.93 3.18
CA LEU A 113 1.26 -5.47 3.64
C LEU A 113 0.23 -6.61 3.75
N VAL A 114 0.42 -7.74 3.07
CA VAL A 114 -0.50 -8.88 3.14
C VAL A 114 -0.58 -9.44 4.55
N ASN A 115 0.55 -9.54 5.27
CA ASN A 115 0.60 -10.17 6.59
C ASN A 115 0.25 -9.22 7.75
N GLN A 116 0.08 -7.93 7.48
CA GLN A 116 -0.26 -6.97 8.53
C GLN A 116 -1.56 -7.33 9.23
N VAL A 117 -1.52 -7.27 10.56
CA VAL A 117 -2.68 -7.34 11.46
C VAL A 117 -3.26 -5.94 11.61
N PHE A 118 -2.41 -4.92 11.76
CA PHE A 118 -2.86 -3.55 11.89
C PHE A 118 -3.16 -2.90 10.53
N GLY A 119 -4.30 -2.24 10.42
CA GLY A 119 -4.69 -1.53 9.19
C GLY A 119 -5.12 -2.44 8.03
N CYS A 120 -5.20 -3.76 8.21
CA CYS A 120 -5.91 -4.62 7.29
C CYS A 120 -7.43 -4.53 7.52
N ARG A 121 -8.24 -5.02 6.58
CA ARG A 121 -9.69 -5.17 6.78
C ARG A 121 -9.94 -6.30 7.76
N LEU A 122 -10.81 -6.08 8.74
CA LEU A 122 -11.12 -7.06 9.78
C LEU A 122 -11.58 -8.38 9.17
N GLU A 123 -12.43 -8.33 8.14
CA GLU A 123 -12.96 -9.52 7.46
C GLU A 123 -11.86 -10.34 6.80
N ALA A 124 -10.86 -9.68 6.19
CA ALA A 124 -9.74 -10.35 5.56
C ALA A 124 -8.84 -11.05 6.59
N LEU A 125 -8.66 -10.43 7.76
CA LEU A 125 -7.89 -10.99 8.86
C LEU A 125 -8.60 -12.21 9.46
N CYS A 126 -9.88 -12.08 9.77
CA CYS A 126 -10.73 -13.16 10.24
C CYS A 126 -10.74 -14.36 9.28
N GLN A 127 -10.88 -14.11 7.97
CA GLN A 127 -10.85 -15.15 6.95
C GLN A 127 -9.49 -15.86 6.87
N ARG A 128 -8.37 -15.12 6.99
CA ARG A 128 -7.01 -15.69 7.01
C ARG A 128 -6.78 -16.57 8.23
N GLU A 129 -7.37 -16.19 9.37
CA GLU A 129 -7.16 -16.88 10.65
C GLU A 129 -8.21 -17.96 10.94
N GLY A 130 -9.25 -18.07 10.12
CA GLY A 130 -10.30 -19.09 10.25
C GLY A 130 -11.25 -18.85 11.42
N GLY A 131 -11.43 -17.59 11.86
CA GLY A 131 -12.26 -17.22 13.00
C GLY A 131 -13.10 -15.96 12.75
N THR A 132 -14.03 -15.65 13.65
CA THR A 132 -14.83 -14.41 13.61
C THR A 132 -14.18 -13.25 14.36
N ILE A 133 -13.18 -13.55 15.18
CA ILE A 133 -12.40 -12.60 15.97
C ILE A 133 -10.92 -12.85 15.65
N PRO A 134 -10.13 -11.82 15.29
CA PRO A 134 -8.70 -12.01 15.04
C PRO A 134 -7.96 -12.52 16.26
N ARG A 135 -6.97 -13.39 16.05
CA ARG A 135 -6.12 -13.97 17.12
C ARG A 135 -5.46 -12.89 17.95
N PHE A 136 -4.99 -11.81 17.34
CA PHE A 136 -4.41 -10.70 18.09
C PHE A 136 -5.43 -10.07 19.08
N VAL A 137 -6.69 -9.94 18.68
CA VAL A 137 -7.74 -9.42 19.57
C VAL A 137 -8.02 -10.42 20.69
N GLN A 138 -8.08 -11.72 20.39
CA GLN A 138 -8.24 -12.77 21.40
C GLN A 138 -7.10 -12.72 22.43
N GLN A 139 -5.86 -12.60 21.98
CA GLN A 139 -4.68 -12.45 22.86
C GLN A 139 -4.75 -11.19 23.72
N CYS A 140 -5.24 -10.07 23.17
CA CYS A 140 -5.46 -8.87 23.97
C CYS A 140 -6.51 -9.09 25.06
N VAL A 141 -7.62 -9.75 24.73
CA VAL A 141 -8.68 -10.07 25.69
C VAL A 141 -8.15 -10.98 26.80
N GLU A 142 -7.50 -12.09 26.44
CA GLU A 142 -6.88 -13.01 27.41
C GLU A 142 -5.88 -12.29 28.33
N ALA A 143 -5.05 -11.40 27.78
CA ALA A 143 -4.09 -10.64 28.58
C ALA A 143 -4.77 -9.66 29.56
N VAL A 144 -5.91 -9.08 29.18
CA VAL A 144 -6.73 -8.24 30.06
C VAL A 144 -7.39 -9.10 31.14
N GLU A 145 -7.99 -10.23 30.77
CA GLU A 145 -8.64 -11.14 31.70
C GLU A 145 -7.67 -11.69 32.75
N GLN A 146 -6.42 -11.96 32.37
CA GLN A 146 -5.39 -12.43 33.30
C GLN A 146 -4.88 -11.36 34.29
N ARG A 147 -5.03 -10.06 33.99
CA ARG A 147 -4.28 -9.01 34.72
C ARG A 147 -5.11 -7.84 35.22
N GLY A 148 -6.26 -7.58 34.58
CA GLY A 148 -6.92 -6.28 34.64
C GLY A 148 -8.40 -6.34 35.02
N LEU A 149 -8.96 -7.51 35.36
CA LEU A 149 -10.36 -7.61 35.75
C LEU A 149 -10.67 -6.89 37.07
N ASP A 150 -9.68 -6.79 37.95
CA ASP A 150 -9.80 -6.09 39.24
C ASP A 150 -9.39 -4.60 39.16
N ALA A 151 -8.99 -4.12 37.98
CA ALA A 151 -8.47 -2.77 37.78
C ALA A 151 -9.48 -1.88 37.03
N ASP A 152 -10.03 -0.90 37.72
CA ASP A 152 -10.94 0.09 37.10
C ASP A 152 -10.17 1.08 36.21
N GLY A 153 -10.69 1.36 35.01
CA GLY A 153 -10.15 2.39 34.12
C GLY A 153 -8.97 2.00 33.22
N LEU A 154 -8.71 0.72 32.95
CA LEU A 154 -7.61 0.24 32.08
C LEU A 154 -7.55 0.92 30.68
N TYR A 155 -8.67 1.46 30.19
CA TYR A 155 -8.79 2.12 28.87
C TYR A 155 -8.76 3.66 28.92
N ARG A 156 -8.54 4.29 30.08
CA ARG A 156 -8.68 5.75 30.21
C ARG A 156 -7.53 6.56 29.61
N VAL A 157 -6.37 5.95 29.42
CA VAL A 157 -5.16 6.67 28.97
C VAL A 157 -4.64 6.02 27.69
N ASN A 158 -4.27 6.85 26.71
CA ASN A 158 -3.61 6.38 25.50
C ASN A 158 -2.30 5.67 25.87
N GLY A 159 -2.08 4.49 25.30
CA GLY A 159 -0.81 3.77 25.46
C GLY A 159 0.38 4.60 24.97
N ASN A 160 1.54 4.39 25.58
CA ASN A 160 2.78 5.05 25.14
C ASN A 160 3.06 4.74 23.66
N LEU A 161 3.21 5.78 22.83
CA LEU A 161 3.36 5.64 21.38
C LEU A 161 4.55 4.75 20.97
N ALA A 162 5.68 4.81 21.69
CA ALA A 162 6.84 3.98 21.39
C ALA A 162 6.55 2.48 21.64
N ILE A 163 5.81 2.18 22.71
CA ILE A 163 5.38 0.81 23.02
C ILE A 163 4.37 0.32 21.98
N ILE A 164 3.41 1.15 21.58
CA ILE A 164 2.43 0.81 20.54
C ILE A 164 3.14 0.48 19.21
N GLN A 165 4.14 1.27 18.81
CA GLN A 165 4.89 1.00 17.59
C GLN A 165 5.71 -0.30 17.69
N LYS A 166 6.29 -0.58 18.86
CA LYS A 166 6.99 -1.86 19.11
C LYS A 166 6.03 -3.06 18.99
N LEU A 167 4.83 -2.96 19.56
CA LEU A 167 3.81 -4.01 19.47
C LEU A 167 3.35 -4.22 18.02
N ARG A 168 3.11 -3.14 17.26
CA ARG A 168 2.81 -3.25 15.82
C ARG A 168 3.88 -4.03 15.07
N PHE A 169 5.14 -3.73 15.33
CA PHE A 169 6.24 -4.43 14.68
C PHE A 169 6.26 -5.93 14.99
N ILE A 170 6.06 -6.32 16.26
CA ILE A 170 6.04 -7.73 16.70
C ILE A 170 4.87 -8.51 16.09
N VAL A 171 3.74 -7.85 15.87
CA VAL A 171 2.50 -8.50 15.44
C VAL A 171 2.40 -8.60 13.90
N ASP A 172 2.99 -7.64 13.19
CA ASP A 172 2.96 -7.58 11.71
C ASP A 172 4.10 -8.38 11.03
N HIS A 173 5.06 -8.96 11.78
CA HIS A 173 6.23 -9.74 11.27
C HIS A 173 6.29 -11.13 11.89
#